data_AF-A0A4Q3E608-F1
#
_entry.id   AF-A0A4Q3E608-F1
#
_cell.length_a   1.000
_cell.length_b   1.000
_cell.length_c   1.000
_cell.angle_alpha   90.00
_cell.angle_beta   90.00
_cell.angle_gamma   90.00
#
_symmetry.space_group_name_H-M   'P 1'
#
loop_
_entity.id
_entity.type
_entity.pdbx_description
1 polymer ?
#
loop_
_entity_poly.entity_id
_entity_poly.type
_entity_poly.pdbx_seq_one_letter_code
_entity_poly.pdbx_strand_id
1 'polypeptide(L)'
;MAVDYESGIGISTIWQSSTDGTNYTDRIVIPVIQGASAGNRVIFNGNGETIAYSTSVSADRAAIYLNGADYITINDFVINTDGNTYGWGIQMMNQADYNQITNNTIISSISITTSNQSGIIANGSATSATTGGNGANNTLISGNTIIGGYYPIVLYSTSSASSAGNQVIDNTIVDSYMYNVYLAYQTGATVGKNDISRVNRSNGSTFYGVYVSTGVSTAMIEKNRIHNTFTLNPASTSAAYGVYLSGADAAAGQENKVVNNLIYNFDGGGIEYGFYNSSSDGAQYYHNTVSLDNTSTTATTAAYAFYQTTTATRLEIKNNIFSVTRGGTGLRRALNFNSTGASSSTFSATNNVLYVNSATGTNEIAYVNPTIYANLSAWQTAGFGAGSVDIIPAFTSPATGDFTPTNIGIDNIGAALGVAEDILDASRDMSQPDAGAYEFTGVPYCAAPVSLATANATATTATLNWSLPGGGTGDFNVFTGTVGFDPTAATPVPVTGNSYAFTAGTASPDGYEFYVQQICASSTSVLAGPFKFFTVPANDDCANAIAVPVSAFGNCTPVTGNIG
;
A
#
# COMPACT_ATOMS: atom_id res chain seq x y z
N MET A 1 -19.56 -34.01 10.12
CA MET A 1 -19.17 -35.05 9.13
C MET A 1 -18.31 -36.07 9.87
N ALA A 2 -18.82 -37.27 10.16
CA ALA A 2 -18.01 -38.33 10.75
C ALA A 2 -17.24 -39.01 9.61
N VAL A 3 -15.95 -38.73 9.51
CA VAL A 3 -15.06 -39.34 8.53
C VAL A 3 -14.40 -40.53 9.24
N ASP A 4 -14.74 -41.74 8.81
CA ASP A 4 -14.17 -42.96 9.38
C ASP A 4 -12.81 -43.21 8.72
N TYR A 5 -11.72 -43.06 9.49
CA TYR A 5 -10.34 -42.99 8.99
C TYR A 5 -9.64 -44.37 8.90
N GLU A 6 -10.35 -45.47 9.13
CA GLU A 6 -9.72 -46.77 9.45
C GLU A 6 -9.32 -47.67 8.26
N SER A 7 -9.58 -47.28 7.01
CA SER A 7 -9.11 -48.05 5.85
C SER A 7 -7.98 -47.34 5.12
N GLY A 8 -6.80 -47.98 5.03
CA GLY A 8 -5.62 -47.40 4.40
C GLY A 8 -5.89 -46.92 2.97
N ILE A 9 -5.40 -45.72 2.65
CA ILE A 9 -5.66 -45.07 1.37
C ILE A 9 -4.63 -45.51 0.32
N GLY A 10 -5.09 -46.18 -0.74
CA GLY A 10 -4.25 -46.66 -1.85
C GLY A 10 -4.23 -45.77 -3.10
N ILE A 11 -5.16 -44.80 -3.19
CA ILE A 11 -5.34 -43.83 -4.30
C ILE A 11 -5.82 -42.50 -3.73
N SER A 12 -5.73 -41.38 -4.47
CA SER A 12 -6.31 -40.10 -4.03
C SER A 12 -7.80 -40.23 -3.69
N THR A 13 -8.20 -39.68 -2.55
CA THR A 13 -9.57 -39.79 -2.01
C THR A 13 -10.18 -38.40 -1.89
N ILE A 14 -11.42 -38.23 -2.37
CA ILE A 14 -12.19 -36.99 -2.25
C ILE A 14 -13.36 -37.21 -1.30
N TRP A 15 -13.39 -36.41 -0.24
CA TRP A 15 -14.53 -36.25 0.66
C TRP A 15 -15.24 -34.97 0.27
N GLN A 16 -16.48 -35.10 -0.18
CA GLN A 16 -17.30 -33.99 -0.63
C GLN A 16 -18.51 -33.81 0.29
N SER A 17 -18.76 -32.59 0.74
CA SER A 17 -20.01 -32.25 1.42
C SER A 17 -21.22 -32.34 0.47
N SER A 18 -22.40 -32.65 1.02
CA SER A 18 -23.66 -32.50 0.27
C SER A 18 -23.96 -31.02 0.09
N THR A 19 -24.34 -30.59 -1.12
CA THR A 19 -24.83 -29.22 -1.40
C THR A 19 -26.27 -29.06 -0.95
N ASP A 20 -26.48 -29.08 0.35
CA ASP A 20 -27.81 -28.94 0.96
C ASP A 20 -27.96 -27.64 1.78
N GLY A 21 -26.90 -26.83 1.88
CA GLY A 21 -26.88 -25.59 2.65
C GLY A 21 -26.87 -25.81 4.17
N THR A 22 -26.46 -27.00 4.63
CA THR A 22 -26.39 -27.30 6.06
C THR A 22 -25.14 -26.68 6.69
N ASN A 23 -25.35 -25.85 7.72
CA ASN A 23 -24.26 -25.36 8.57
C ASN A 23 -23.75 -26.47 9.50
N TYR A 24 -22.49 -26.88 9.35
CA TYR A 24 -21.83 -27.80 10.28
C TYR A 24 -21.35 -27.04 11.51
N THR A 25 -21.89 -27.36 12.69
CA THR A 25 -21.56 -26.65 13.95
C THR A 25 -20.46 -27.30 14.78
N ASP A 26 -20.00 -28.48 14.39
CA ASP A 26 -18.90 -29.20 15.06
C ASP A 26 -17.55 -28.86 14.43
N ARG A 27 -16.49 -28.94 15.24
CA ARG A 27 -15.11 -28.90 14.73
C ARG A 27 -14.75 -30.19 14.01
N ILE A 28 -13.80 -30.08 13.09
CA ILE A 28 -13.18 -31.20 12.38
C ILE A 28 -11.75 -31.38 12.92
N VAL A 29 -11.41 -32.59 13.32
CA VAL A 29 -10.04 -32.97 13.66
C VAL A 29 -9.58 -34.04 12.68
N ILE A 30 -8.49 -33.78 12.00
CA ILE A 30 -7.90 -34.68 11.00
C ILE A 30 -6.56 -35.15 11.60
N PRO A 31 -6.49 -36.41 12.07
CA PRO A 31 -5.23 -37.01 12.50
C PRO A 31 -4.38 -37.42 11.30
N VAL A 32 -3.21 -37.99 11.56
CA VAL A 32 -2.42 -38.73 10.55
C VAL A 32 -3.33 -39.72 9.81
N ILE A 33 -3.39 -39.63 8.48
CA ILE A 33 -4.13 -40.57 7.64
C ILE A 33 -3.15 -41.54 6.97
N GLN A 34 -3.28 -42.83 7.25
CA GLN A 34 -2.38 -43.83 6.65
C GLN A 34 -2.55 -43.93 5.14
N GLY A 35 -1.42 -43.91 4.42
CA GLY A 35 -1.38 -43.98 2.95
C GLY A 35 -1.44 -42.63 2.24
N ALA A 36 -1.71 -41.53 2.97
CA ALA A 36 -1.62 -40.19 2.43
C ALA A 36 -0.17 -39.89 1.98
N SER A 37 -0.04 -39.41 0.74
CA SER A 37 1.27 -39.12 0.13
C SER A 37 1.10 -38.13 -1.03
N ALA A 38 2.22 -37.72 -1.64
CA ALA A 38 2.19 -36.86 -2.83
C ALA A 38 1.39 -37.48 -3.99
N GLY A 39 1.39 -38.82 -4.12
CA GLY A 39 0.61 -39.54 -5.13
C GLY A 39 -0.83 -39.86 -4.73
N ASN A 40 -1.10 -39.92 -3.42
CA ASN A 40 -2.39 -40.29 -2.84
C ASN A 40 -2.84 -39.22 -1.85
N ARG A 41 -3.24 -38.06 -2.39
CA ARG A 41 -3.65 -36.91 -1.60
C ARG A 41 -5.08 -37.09 -1.08
N VAL A 42 -5.37 -36.65 0.14
CA VAL A 42 -6.73 -36.65 0.67
C VAL A 42 -7.32 -35.26 0.51
N ILE A 43 -8.49 -35.17 -0.10
CA ILE A 43 -9.14 -33.90 -0.44
C ILE A 43 -10.45 -33.79 0.32
N PHE A 44 -10.59 -32.77 1.14
CA PHE A 44 -11.85 -32.35 1.73
C PHE A 44 -12.36 -31.15 0.93
N ASN A 45 -13.43 -31.35 0.17
CA ASN A 45 -14.04 -30.32 -0.67
C ASN A 45 -15.37 -29.87 -0.06
N GLY A 46 -15.41 -28.60 0.34
CA GLY A 46 -16.56 -27.98 1.00
C GLY A 46 -17.70 -27.60 0.05
N ASN A 47 -17.44 -27.44 -1.24
CA ASN A 47 -18.48 -27.12 -2.23
C ASN A 47 -19.31 -25.87 -1.86
N GLY A 48 -18.68 -24.89 -1.22
CA GLY A 48 -19.31 -23.69 -0.67
C GLY A 48 -20.03 -23.87 0.67
N GLU A 49 -20.04 -25.07 1.25
CA GLU A 49 -20.72 -25.33 2.52
C GLU A 49 -20.05 -24.64 3.71
N THR A 50 -20.87 -24.34 4.72
CA THR A 50 -20.44 -23.57 5.88
C THR A 50 -20.13 -24.46 7.09
N ILE A 51 -18.94 -24.27 7.67
CA ILE A 51 -18.61 -24.71 9.04
C ILE A 51 -18.78 -23.49 9.96
N ALA A 52 -19.80 -23.52 10.81
CA ALA A 52 -20.13 -22.45 11.76
C ALA A 52 -19.71 -22.88 13.18
N TYR A 53 -18.39 -22.82 13.46
CA TYR A 53 -17.83 -23.27 14.72
C TYR A 53 -17.41 -22.10 15.60
N SER A 54 -18.08 -21.91 16.74
CA SER A 54 -17.70 -20.91 17.74
C SER A 54 -17.66 -21.54 19.13
N THR A 55 -16.72 -21.12 19.98
CA THR A 55 -16.49 -21.79 21.27
C THR A 55 -16.06 -20.85 22.39
N SER A 56 -16.36 -21.24 23.63
CA SER A 56 -15.80 -20.65 24.86
C SER A 56 -14.61 -21.47 25.40
N VAL A 57 -14.27 -22.58 24.75
CA VAL A 57 -13.19 -23.48 25.16
C VAL A 57 -11.89 -23.07 24.50
N SER A 58 -10.94 -22.61 25.32
CA SER A 58 -9.64 -22.11 24.87
C SER A 58 -8.80 -23.14 24.08
N ALA A 59 -8.85 -24.43 24.41
CA ALA A 59 -8.02 -25.43 23.74
C ALA A 59 -8.63 -25.99 22.44
N ASP A 60 -9.92 -25.78 22.22
CA ASP A 60 -10.65 -26.39 21.10
C ASP A 60 -11.08 -25.33 20.09
N ARG A 61 -10.31 -24.25 19.95
CA ARG A 61 -10.73 -23.06 19.20
C ARG A 61 -10.68 -23.18 17.68
N ALA A 62 -10.05 -24.21 17.13
CA ALA A 62 -9.94 -24.41 15.69
C ALA A 62 -11.17 -25.13 15.12
N ALA A 63 -11.80 -24.55 14.10
CA ALA A 63 -12.89 -25.17 13.35
C ALA A 63 -12.40 -26.41 12.58
N ILE A 64 -11.22 -26.31 11.94
CA ILE A 64 -10.51 -27.45 11.36
C ILE A 64 -9.12 -27.55 11.99
N TYR A 65 -8.77 -28.72 12.50
CA TYR A 65 -7.46 -28.98 13.10
C TYR A 65 -6.76 -30.15 12.40
N LEU A 66 -5.64 -29.86 11.72
CA LEU A 66 -4.73 -30.85 11.16
C LEU A 66 -3.67 -31.20 12.22
N ASN A 67 -3.75 -32.43 12.73
CA ASN A 67 -2.91 -32.92 13.82
C ASN A 67 -1.90 -33.95 13.29
N GLY A 68 -0.76 -33.47 12.80
CA GLY A 68 0.24 -34.28 12.09
C GLY A 68 -0.29 -34.92 10.80
N ALA A 69 -1.38 -34.39 10.26
CA ALA A 69 -1.96 -34.89 9.02
C ALA A 69 -1.21 -34.29 7.83
N ASP A 70 -0.67 -35.16 6.97
CA ASP A 70 0.09 -34.75 5.79
C ASP A 70 -0.70 -34.99 4.51
N TYR A 71 -0.38 -34.23 3.47
CA TYR A 71 -0.99 -34.37 2.14
C TYR A 71 -2.53 -34.23 2.15
N ILE A 72 -3.04 -33.31 2.98
CA ILE A 72 -4.45 -32.96 3.09
C ILE A 72 -4.75 -31.68 2.32
N THR A 73 -5.79 -31.71 1.48
CA THR A 73 -6.37 -30.51 0.86
C THR A 73 -7.64 -30.13 1.59
N ILE A 74 -7.73 -28.88 2.04
CA ILE A 74 -8.98 -28.26 2.48
C ILE A 74 -9.37 -27.24 1.41
N ASN A 75 -10.44 -27.53 0.66
CA ASN A 75 -10.84 -26.72 -0.49
C ASN A 75 -12.29 -26.24 -0.38
N ASP A 76 -12.54 -24.99 -0.74
CA ASP A 76 -13.89 -24.46 -1.03
C ASP A 76 -14.90 -24.61 0.12
N PHE A 77 -14.46 -24.37 1.36
CA PHE A 77 -15.33 -24.20 2.53
C PHE A 77 -15.57 -22.73 2.84
N VAL A 78 -16.73 -22.43 3.42
CA VAL A 78 -16.93 -21.23 4.24
C VAL A 78 -16.72 -21.61 5.71
N ILE A 79 -15.67 -21.10 6.35
CA ILE A 79 -15.31 -21.42 7.74
C ILE A 79 -15.57 -20.18 8.59
N ASN A 80 -16.69 -20.17 9.30
CA ASN A 80 -17.11 -19.05 10.13
C ASN A 80 -16.89 -19.36 11.62
N THR A 81 -16.00 -18.59 12.25
CA THR A 81 -15.70 -18.66 13.68
C THR A 81 -16.07 -17.39 14.45
N ASP A 82 -16.76 -16.45 13.80
CA ASP A 82 -17.30 -15.25 14.44
C ASP A 82 -18.58 -15.61 15.20
N GLY A 83 -18.58 -15.39 16.52
CA GLY A 83 -19.75 -15.70 17.35
C GLY A 83 -19.45 -15.96 18.83
N ASN A 84 -18.19 -16.10 19.22
CA ASN A 84 -17.82 -16.32 20.62
C ASN A 84 -16.41 -15.79 20.96
N THR A 85 -15.91 -16.12 22.15
CA THR A 85 -14.64 -15.63 22.72
C THR A 85 -13.42 -16.17 21.98
N TYR A 86 -13.47 -17.42 21.49
CA TYR A 86 -12.38 -18.07 20.78
C TYR A 86 -12.85 -18.57 19.40
N GLY A 87 -11.98 -18.45 18.41
CA GLY A 87 -12.27 -18.88 17.05
C GLY A 87 -11.03 -18.83 16.16
N TRP A 88 -10.55 -20.00 15.75
CA TRP A 88 -9.52 -20.18 14.74
C TRP A 88 -10.13 -20.92 13.55
N GLY A 89 -9.92 -20.42 12.34
CA GLY A 89 -10.42 -21.10 11.14
C GLY A 89 -9.77 -22.47 10.97
N ILE A 90 -8.47 -22.48 10.68
CA ILE A 90 -7.71 -23.71 10.43
C ILE A 90 -6.42 -23.69 11.25
N GLN A 91 -6.16 -24.76 12.00
CA GLN A 91 -4.93 -24.95 12.75
C GLN A 91 -4.14 -26.15 12.23
N MET A 92 -2.82 -26.00 12.15
CA MET A 92 -1.84 -27.05 11.87
C MET A 92 -0.86 -27.16 13.03
N MET A 93 -0.71 -28.36 13.57
CA MET A 93 0.33 -28.68 14.55
C MET A 93 0.95 -30.04 14.27
N ASN A 94 2.06 -30.32 14.96
CA ASN A 94 2.72 -31.62 14.98
C ASN A 94 3.22 -32.07 13.61
N GLN A 95 3.85 -31.16 12.86
CA GLN A 95 4.39 -31.42 11.52
C GLN A 95 3.29 -31.85 10.55
N ALA A 96 2.19 -31.10 10.49
CA ALA A 96 1.15 -31.29 9.48
C ALA A 96 1.64 -30.70 8.15
N ASP A 97 2.40 -31.50 7.40
CA ASP A 97 3.24 -31.07 6.30
C ASP A 97 2.59 -31.33 4.93
N TYR A 98 3.06 -30.62 3.90
CA TYR A 98 2.61 -30.77 2.51
C TYR A 98 1.10 -30.58 2.33
N ASN A 99 0.47 -29.78 3.19
CA ASN A 99 -0.96 -29.51 3.11
C ASN A 99 -1.27 -28.40 2.10
N GLN A 100 -2.51 -28.35 1.63
CA GLN A 100 -2.99 -27.27 0.76
C GLN A 100 -4.31 -26.77 1.31
N ILE A 101 -4.36 -25.48 1.61
CA ILE A 101 -5.54 -24.78 2.08
C ILE A 101 -5.93 -23.83 0.97
N THR A 102 -6.96 -24.19 0.19
CA THR A 102 -7.25 -23.52 -1.08
C THR A 102 -8.68 -23.04 -1.22
N ASN A 103 -8.89 -21.86 -1.80
CA ASN A 103 -10.22 -21.37 -2.20
C ASN A 103 -11.27 -21.31 -1.07
N ASN A 104 -10.85 -21.25 0.19
CA ASN A 104 -11.78 -21.18 1.31
C ASN A 104 -12.10 -19.72 1.65
N THR A 105 -13.28 -19.48 2.22
CA THR A 105 -13.61 -18.22 2.88
C THR A 105 -13.56 -18.42 4.39
N ILE A 106 -12.57 -17.86 5.07
CA ILE A 106 -12.39 -17.95 6.52
C ILE A 106 -12.82 -16.64 7.17
N ILE A 107 -13.83 -16.69 8.03
CA ILE A 107 -14.46 -15.55 8.68
C ILE A 107 -14.18 -15.59 10.17
N SER A 108 -13.37 -14.64 10.64
CA SER A 108 -13.14 -14.32 12.04
C SER A 108 -13.77 -12.97 12.39
N SER A 109 -13.87 -12.68 13.69
CA SER A 109 -14.51 -11.45 14.13
C SER A 109 -13.78 -10.17 13.69
N ILE A 110 -14.54 -9.22 13.14
CA ILE A 110 -14.08 -7.85 12.83
C ILE A 110 -14.30 -6.87 13.99
N SER A 111 -14.87 -7.33 15.11
CA SER A 111 -15.15 -6.49 16.28
C SER A 111 -14.29 -6.85 17.49
N ILE A 112 -13.97 -8.14 17.69
CA ILE A 112 -13.10 -8.61 18.79
C ILE A 112 -11.66 -8.12 18.57
N THR A 113 -11.03 -7.62 19.65
CA THR A 113 -9.68 -7.02 19.65
C THR A 113 -8.64 -7.89 20.35
N THR A 114 -9.02 -9.08 20.83
CA THR A 114 -8.13 -10.01 21.53
C THR A 114 -7.47 -11.00 20.56
N SER A 115 -6.33 -11.56 20.95
CA SER A 115 -5.57 -12.58 20.20
C SER A 115 -6.25 -13.95 20.12
N ASN A 116 -7.50 -14.07 20.57
CA ASN A 116 -8.25 -15.32 20.59
C ASN A 116 -8.90 -15.68 19.25
N GLN A 117 -8.92 -14.73 18.31
CA GLN A 117 -9.54 -14.85 16.99
C GLN A 117 -8.46 -14.85 15.90
N SER A 118 -8.48 -15.81 14.98
CA SER A 118 -7.46 -15.95 13.93
C SER A 118 -7.96 -16.77 12.73
N GLY A 119 -7.36 -16.59 11.56
CA GLY A 119 -7.70 -17.34 10.37
C GLY A 119 -7.00 -18.70 10.33
N ILE A 120 -5.84 -18.75 9.68
CA ILE A 120 -5.04 -19.96 9.44
C ILE A 120 -3.74 -19.89 10.26
N ILE A 121 -3.48 -20.91 11.07
CA ILE A 121 -2.32 -20.93 11.97
C ILE A 121 -1.54 -22.24 11.83
N ALA A 122 -0.22 -22.14 11.73
CA ALA A 122 0.73 -23.21 12.00
C ALA A 122 1.59 -22.82 13.22
N ASN A 123 1.49 -23.59 14.30
CA ASN A 123 2.14 -23.25 15.58
C ASN A 123 2.37 -24.48 16.47
N GLY A 124 2.80 -24.25 17.72
CA GLY A 124 3.06 -25.29 18.73
C GLY A 124 2.07 -25.32 19.92
N SER A 125 0.91 -24.67 19.84
CA SER A 125 -0.04 -24.62 20.97
C SER A 125 -1.51 -24.60 20.56
N ALA A 126 -2.35 -25.33 21.27
CA ALA A 126 -3.80 -25.29 21.13
C ALA A 126 -4.44 -23.99 21.67
N THR A 127 -3.69 -23.16 22.41
CA THR A 127 -4.26 -22.01 23.16
C THR A 127 -3.64 -20.65 22.81
N SER A 128 -2.57 -20.62 22.02
CA SER A 128 -1.82 -19.40 21.69
C SER A 128 -1.26 -19.45 20.27
N ALA A 129 -1.66 -18.50 19.41
CA ALA A 129 -1.25 -18.47 18.01
C ALA A 129 0.27 -18.25 17.83
N THR A 130 0.93 -17.62 18.81
CA THR A 130 2.35 -17.25 18.76
C THR A 130 3.22 -18.06 19.72
N THR A 131 2.76 -19.26 20.11
CA THR A 131 3.63 -20.23 20.79
C THR A 131 4.25 -21.11 19.72
N GLY A 132 5.59 -21.08 19.64
CA GLY A 132 6.29 -21.77 18.57
C GLY A 132 6.36 -23.28 18.74
N GLY A 133 6.34 -23.95 17.59
CA GLY A 133 6.56 -25.38 17.41
C GLY A 133 6.56 -25.68 15.91
N ASN A 134 7.05 -26.85 15.50
CA ASN A 134 7.02 -27.22 14.09
C ASN A 134 5.58 -27.61 13.70
N GLY A 135 4.81 -26.61 13.27
CA GLY A 135 3.39 -26.76 12.95
C GLY A 135 3.13 -27.40 11.59
N ALA A 136 3.82 -26.89 10.56
CA ALA A 136 3.68 -27.33 9.17
C ALA A 136 4.92 -26.93 8.34
N ASN A 137 5.25 -27.75 7.33
CA ASN A 137 6.29 -27.51 6.33
C ASN A 137 5.73 -27.75 4.93
N ASN A 138 6.23 -27.00 3.95
CA ASN A 138 5.85 -27.14 2.54
C ASN A 138 4.32 -27.04 2.32
N THR A 139 3.62 -26.31 3.19
CA THR A 139 2.17 -26.10 3.07
C THR A 139 1.87 -24.91 2.17
N LEU A 140 0.89 -25.07 1.29
CA LEU A 140 0.37 -24.02 0.42
C LEU A 140 -0.94 -23.46 1.01
N ILE A 141 -1.01 -22.15 1.19
CA ILE A 141 -2.21 -21.40 1.55
C ILE A 141 -2.49 -20.46 0.37
N SER A 142 -3.50 -20.76 -0.46
CA SER A 142 -3.72 -20.03 -1.70
C SER A 142 -5.17 -19.85 -2.14
N GLY A 143 -5.51 -18.72 -2.77
CA GLY A 143 -6.86 -18.44 -3.26
C GLY A 143 -7.89 -18.23 -2.15
N ASN A 144 -7.49 -18.10 -0.88
CA ASN A 144 -8.43 -17.95 0.23
C ASN A 144 -8.83 -16.49 0.42
N THR A 145 -10.08 -16.29 0.88
CA THR A 145 -10.53 -15.01 1.46
C THR A 145 -10.51 -15.14 2.97
N ILE A 146 -9.73 -14.33 3.67
CA ILE A 146 -9.55 -14.39 5.13
C ILE A 146 -9.96 -13.05 5.74
N ILE A 147 -11.03 -13.06 6.53
CA ILE A 147 -11.68 -11.87 7.06
C ILE A 147 -11.49 -11.81 8.58
N GLY A 148 -11.05 -10.66 9.09
CA GLY A 148 -11.07 -10.37 10.52
C GLY A 148 -9.99 -11.07 11.34
N GLY A 149 -10.24 -11.16 12.65
CA GLY A 149 -9.33 -11.77 13.60
C GLY A 149 -8.14 -10.90 13.99
N TYR A 150 -7.40 -11.32 15.01
CA TYR A 150 -6.15 -10.67 15.41
C TYR A 150 -5.01 -11.02 14.47
N TYR A 151 -5.00 -12.28 14.02
CA TYR A 151 -4.05 -12.84 13.09
C TYR A 151 -4.78 -13.62 11.97
N PRO A 152 -4.97 -13.07 10.77
CA PRO A 152 -5.43 -13.83 9.62
C PRO A 152 -4.53 -15.02 9.30
N ILE A 153 -3.20 -14.84 9.23
CA ILE A 153 -2.26 -15.93 8.98
C ILE A 153 -1.06 -15.86 9.94
N VAL A 154 -0.74 -16.99 10.58
CA VAL A 154 0.44 -17.15 11.45
C VAL A 154 1.20 -18.42 11.10
N LEU A 155 2.50 -18.28 10.81
CA LEU A 155 3.45 -19.37 10.65
C LEU A 155 4.57 -19.18 11.69
N TYR A 156 4.38 -19.77 12.87
CA TYR A 156 5.18 -19.47 14.05
C TYR A 156 5.88 -20.71 14.60
N SER A 157 7.20 -20.73 14.44
CA SER A 157 8.07 -21.84 14.83
C SER A 157 9.09 -21.40 15.90
N THR A 158 10.11 -22.20 16.18
CA THR A 158 11.25 -21.83 17.07
C THR A 158 12.58 -22.24 16.45
N SER A 159 13.70 -21.81 17.02
CA SER A 159 15.03 -22.24 16.57
C SER A 159 15.28 -23.75 16.72
N SER A 160 14.63 -24.41 17.68
CA SER A 160 14.74 -25.85 17.91
C SER A 160 13.70 -26.68 17.16
N ALA A 161 12.69 -26.04 16.58
CA ALA A 161 11.60 -26.66 15.86
C ALA A 161 11.17 -25.73 14.70
N SER A 162 12.13 -25.39 13.84
CA SER A 162 11.89 -24.49 12.71
C SER A 162 11.00 -25.14 11.66
N SER A 163 10.39 -24.31 10.81
CA SER A 163 9.60 -24.78 9.68
C SER A 163 10.13 -24.22 8.36
N ALA A 164 9.84 -24.89 7.25
CA ALA A 164 10.39 -24.53 5.95
C ALA A 164 9.40 -24.66 4.80
N GLY A 165 9.61 -23.88 3.75
CA GLY A 165 8.94 -24.01 2.45
C GLY A 165 7.45 -23.67 2.42
N ASN A 166 6.93 -23.04 3.48
CA ASN A 166 5.52 -22.65 3.54
C ASN A 166 5.22 -21.47 2.61
N GLN A 167 4.07 -21.52 1.94
CA GLN A 167 3.70 -20.59 0.89
C GLN A 167 2.33 -19.98 1.18
N VAL A 168 2.25 -18.65 1.26
CA VAL A 168 1.03 -17.85 1.40
C VAL A 168 0.88 -17.05 0.11
N ILE A 169 0.12 -17.57 -0.84
CA ILE A 169 0.12 -17.06 -2.22
C ILE A 169 -1.29 -16.74 -2.70
N ASP A 170 -1.50 -15.57 -3.28
CA ASP A 170 -2.77 -15.24 -3.97
C ASP A 170 -4.00 -15.33 -3.05
N ASN A 171 -3.89 -14.79 -1.83
CA ASN A 171 -5.01 -14.70 -0.89
C ASN A 171 -5.51 -13.25 -0.78
N THR A 172 -6.81 -13.10 -0.51
CA THR A 172 -7.40 -11.83 -0.08
C THR A 172 -7.50 -11.82 1.45
N ILE A 173 -6.78 -10.92 2.11
CA ILE A 173 -6.71 -10.81 3.57
C ILE A 173 -7.25 -9.44 3.98
N VAL A 174 -8.36 -9.43 4.72
CA VAL A 174 -9.11 -8.21 4.97
C VAL A 174 -9.54 -8.08 6.43
N ASP A 175 -9.51 -6.85 6.96
CA ASP A 175 -10.13 -6.46 8.22
C ASP A 175 -9.53 -7.06 9.51
N SER A 176 -8.26 -7.45 9.48
CA SER A 176 -7.54 -7.87 10.69
C SER A 176 -7.47 -6.77 11.75
N TYR A 177 -7.32 -7.15 13.01
CA TYR A 177 -7.08 -6.20 14.10
C TYR A 177 -5.63 -5.69 14.14
N MET A 178 -4.63 -6.54 13.82
CA MET A 178 -3.22 -6.16 13.95
C MET A 178 -2.27 -6.77 12.90
N TYR A 179 -2.02 -8.08 12.91
CA TYR A 179 -0.97 -8.71 12.08
C TYR A 179 -1.58 -9.57 10.99
N ASN A 180 -1.50 -9.16 9.72
CA ASN A 180 -2.15 -9.88 8.61
C ASN A 180 -1.43 -11.20 8.29
N VAL A 181 -0.12 -11.15 8.03
CA VAL A 181 0.74 -12.34 7.87
C VAL A 181 1.91 -12.26 8.85
N TYR A 182 2.07 -13.25 9.72
CA TYR A 182 3.14 -13.30 10.72
C TYR A 182 4.02 -14.55 10.52
N LEU A 183 5.29 -14.33 10.18
CA LEU A 183 6.33 -15.35 10.11
C LEU A 183 7.31 -15.28 11.31
N ALA A 184 7.63 -16.42 11.91
CA ALA A 184 8.75 -16.58 12.84
C ALA A 184 9.43 -17.94 12.64
N TYR A 185 10.76 -17.96 12.63
CA TYR A 185 11.59 -19.16 12.44
C TYR A 185 11.22 -20.00 11.21
N GLN A 186 11.04 -19.32 10.07
CA GLN A 186 10.75 -19.94 8.78
C GLN A 186 11.97 -19.90 7.85
N THR A 187 12.25 -20.99 7.14
CA THR A 187 13.25 -21.00 6.05
C THR A 187 12.55 -21.16 4.71
N GLY A 188 12.78 -20.24 3.78
CA GLY A 188 12.25 -20.35 2.41
C GLY A 188 10.74 -20.13 2.33
N ALA A 189 10.16 -19.37 3.28
CA ALA A 189 8.76 -19.02 3.21
C ALA A 189 8.49 -18.04 2.07
N THR A 190 7.41 -18.26 1.33
CA THR A 190 6.95 -17.31 0.30
C THR A 190 5.65 -16.66 0.76
N VAL A 191 5.61 -15.33 0.74
CA VAL A 191 4.38 -14.55 0.94
C VAL A 191 4.23 -13.71 -0.31
N GLY A 192 3.38 -14.14 -1.25
CA GLY A 192 3.30 -13.42 -2.51
C GLY A 192 1.95 -13.34 -3.19
N LYS A 193 1.78 -12.34 -4.06
CA LYS A 193 0.53 -12.08 -4.79
C LYS A 193 -0.71 -11.87 -3.90
N ASN A 194 -0.55 -11.64 -2.59
CA ASN A 194 -1.68 -11.43 -1.71
C ASN A 194 -2.18 -9.98 -1.81
N ASP A 195 -3.49 -9.81 -1.63
CA ASP A 195 -4.15 -8.52 -1.44
C ASP A 195 -4.48 -8.36 0.05
N ILE A 196 -3.93 -7.32 0.69
CA ILE A 196 -3.99 -7.14 2.14
C ILE A 196 -4.54 -5.75 2.48
N SER A 197 -5.68 -5.70 3.17
CA SER A 197 -6.34 -4.44 3.52
C SER A 197 -7.18 -4.45 4.81
N ARG A 198 -7.65 -3.28 5.24
CA ARG A 198 -8.54 -3.08 6.39
C ARG A 198 -9.61 -2.02 6.06
N VAL A 199 -10.53 -2.40 5.18
CA VAL A 199 -11.55 -1.50 4.61
C VAL A 199 -12.85 -1.38 5.42
N ASN A 200 -13.23 -2.40 6.21
CA ASN A 200 -14.50 -2.43 6.96
C ASN A 200 -14.33 -2.45 8.49
N ARG A 201 -13.10 -2.45 9.02
CA ARG A 201 -12.87 -2.44 10.48
C ARG A 201 -12.67 -1.02 11.03
N SER A 202 -13.51 -0.62 11.98
CA SER A 202 -13.44 0.71 12.64
C SER A 202 -12.61 0.76 13.93
N ASN A 203 -12.30 -0.39 14.56
CA ASN A 203 -11.60 -0.47 15.84
C ASN A 203 -10.23 -1.19 15.76
N GLY A 204 -9.55 -1.10 14.62
CA GLY A 204 -8.22 -1.69 14.43
C GLY A 204 -7.13 -1.01 15.28
N SER A 205 -6.06 -1.74 15.58
CA SER A 205 -4.84 -1.21 16.20
C SER A 205 -3.75 -0.99 15.15
N THR A 206 -2.49 -1.01 15.54
CA THR A 206 -1.34 -0.97 14.63
C THR A 206 -1.54 -1.96 13.47
N PHE A 207 -1.33 -1.51 12.25
CA PHE A 207 -1.46 -2.36 11.06
C PHE A 207 -0.09 -2.92 10.68
N TYR A 208 0.02 -4.25 10.55
CA TYR A 208 1.18 -4.91 9.93
C TYR A 208 0.69 -5.72 8.73
N GLY A 209 1.08 -5.33 7.52
CA GLY A 209 0.77 -6.09 6.31
C GLY A 209 1.48 -7.45 6.32
N VAL A 210 2.81 -7.44 6.28
CA VAL A 210 3.62 -8.66 6.49
C VAL A 210 4.62 -8.40 7.61
N TYR A 211 4.55 -9.20 8.67
CA TYR A 211 5.48 -9.16 9.79
C TYR A 211 6.40 -10.38 9.78
N VAL A 212 7.69 -10.12 9.59
CA VAL A 212 8.75 -11.11 9.52
C VAL A 212 9.61 -10.95 10.76
N SER A 213 9.51 -11.90 11.69
CA SER A 213 10.24 -11.87 12.95
C SER A 213 11.49 -12.73 12.90
N THR A 214 12.08 -12.93 14.07
CA THR A 214 13.36 -13.61 14.25
C THR A 214 13.40 -15.02 13.65
N GLY A 215 14.61 -15.40 13.22
CA GLY A 215 14.92 -16.72 12.68
C GLY A 215 14.36 -17.00 11.29
N VAL A 216 13.80 -15.99 10.61
CA VAL A 216 13.39 -16.12 9.22
C VAL A 216 14.57 -15.89 8.28
N SER A 217 14.77 -16.79 7.31
CA SER A 217 15.84 -16.71 6.30
C SER A 217 15.35 -17.21 4.95
N THR A 218 15.97 -16.76 3.85
CA THR A 218 15.58 -17.09 2.46
C THR A 218 14.11 -16.82 2.13
N ALA A 219 13.43 -15.96 2.90
CA ALA A 219 12.03 -15.65 2.64
C ALA A 219 11.88 -14.80 1.38
N MET A 220 10.81 -15.04 0.63
CA MET A 220 10.41 -14.24 -0.53
C MET A 220 9.07 -13.57 -0.24
N ILE A 221 9.09 -12.26 -0.03
CA ILE A 221 7.89 -11.44 0.14
C ILE A 221 7.70 -10.69 -1.17
N GLU A 222 6.83 -11.19 -2.04
CA GLU A 222 6.78 -10.68 -3.41
C GLU A 222 5.41 -10.40 -4.01
N LYS A 223 5.31 -9.37 -4.85
CA LYS A 223 4.10 -9.09 -5.64
C LYS A 223 2.83 -8.87 -4.81
N ASN A 224 2.94 -8.57 -3.51
CA ASN A 224 1.79 -8.30 -2.66
C ASN A 224 1.28 -6.87 -2.87
N ARG A 225 -0.04 -6.69 -2.72
CA ARG A 225 -0.71 -5.39 -2.61
C ARG A 225 -1.09 -5.16 -1.16
N ILE A 226 -0.65 -4.05 -0.57
CA ILE A 226 -0.92 -3.70 0.83
C ILE A 226 -1.47 -2.28 0.89
N HIS A 227 -2.73 -2.13 1.29
CA HIS A 227 -3.43 -0.85 1.19
C HIS A 227 -4.59 -0.69 2.18
N ASN A 228 -5.18 0.51 2.24
CA ASN A 228 -6.39 0.81 3.02
C ASN A 228 -6.27 0.36 4.49
N THR A 229 -5.42 1.02 5.28
CA THR A 229 -5.02 0.51 6.61
C THR A 229 -5.97 0.95 7.74
N PHE A 230 -6.72 2.03 7.55
CA PHE A 230 -7.59 2.68 8.52
C PHE A 230 -8.82 3.34 7.86
N THR A 231 -9.37 2.78 6.78
CA THR A 231 -10.44 3.42 5.99
C THR A 231 -11.67 3.83 6.82
N LEU A 232 -12.11 3.02 7.78
CA LEU A 232 -13.21 3.38 8.70
C LEU A 232 -12.76 4.03 10.02
N ASN A 233 -11.47 4.33 10.17
CA ASN A 233 -10.93 5.08 11.32
C ASN A 233 -9.71 5.94 10.92
N PRO A 234 -9.85 6.88 9.97
CA PRO A 234 -8.73 7.65 9.42
C PRO A 234 -8.06 8.56 10.46
N ALA A 235 -8.74 8.87 11.57
CA ALA A 235 -8.18 9.64 12.68
C ALA A 235 -7.26 8.80 13.61
N SER A 236 -7.19 7.48 13.41
CA SER A 236 -6.34 6.59 14.22
C SER A 236 -4.89 7.06 14.23
N THR A 237 -4.29 7.14 15.41
CA THR A 237 -2.87 7.46 15.59
C THR A 237 -1.98 6.23 15.65
N SER A 238 -2.54 5.02 15.55
CA SER A 238 -1.77 3.78 15.47
C SER A 238 -0.89 3.77 14.21
N ALA A 239 0.29 3.17 14.33
CA ALA A 239 1.21 3.07 13.21
C ALA A 239 0.70 2.09 12.14
N ALA A 240 1.13 2.29 10.90
CA ALA A 240 0.94 1.34 9.80
C ALA A 240 2.29 0.93 9.22
N TYR A 241 2.48 -0.38 9.06
CA TYR A 241 3.65 -1.00 8.46
C TYR A 241 3.21 -1.84 7.26
N GLY A 242 3.74 -1.56 6.06
CA GLY A 242 3.53 -2.42 4.90
C GLY A 242 4.21 -3.77 5.09
N VAL A 243 5.55 -3.77 5.05
CA VAL A 243 6.35 -4.95 5.43
C VAL A 243 7.34 -4.58 6.54
N TYR A 244 7.38 -5.38 7.60
CA TYR A 244 8.25 -5.17 8.74
C TYR A 244 9.09 -6.43 9.01
N LEU A 245 10.40 -6.32 8.84
CA LEU A 245 11.42 -7.27 9.31
C LEU A 245 11.99 -6.87 10.68
N SER A 246 11.92 -7.78 11.66
CA SER A 246 12.33 -7.56 13.05
C SER A 246 13.22 -8.69 13.58
N GLY A 247 14.53 -8.44 13.68
CA GLY A 247 15.51 -9.46 14.06
C GLY A 247 15.57 -10.66 13.11
N ALA A 248 15.12 -10.48 11.86
CA ALA A 248 15.06 -11.49 10.81
C ALA A 248 16.41 -11.59 10.09
N ASP A 249 17.45 -11.89 10.87
CA ASP A 249 18.83 -11.95 10.38
C ASP A 249 19.03 -13.12 9.41
N ALA A 250 19.47 -12.78 8.20
CA ALA A 250 19.84 -13.73 7.17
C ALA A 250 21.35 -13.76 7.01
N ALA A 251 21.96 -14.94 6.87
CA ALA A 251 23.37 -15.06 6.50
C ALA A 251 23.61 -14.64 5.04
N ALA A 252 24.88 -14.46 4.65
CA ALA A 252 25.24 -14.23 3.25
C ALA A 252 24.85 -15.44 2.38
N GLY A 253 24.13 -15.20 1.28
CA GLY A 253 23.55 -16.25 0.43
C GLY A 253 22.22 -16.82 0.93
N GLN A 254 21.68 -16.30 2.03
CA GLN A 254 20.39 -16.69 2.61
C GLN A 254 19.44 -15.51 2.79
N GLU A 255 19.64 -14.44 2.01
CA GLU A 255 18.95 -13.16 2.13
C GLU A 255 17.42 -13.30 2.14
N ASN A 256 16.78 -12.50 3.00
CA ASN A 256 15.34 -12.29 2.94
C ASN A 256 15.06 -11.22 1.87
N LYS A 257 14.18 -11.54 0.92
CA LYS A 257 13.90 -10.70 -0.25
C LYS A 257 12.49 -10.14 -0.20
N VAL A 258 12.37 -8.83 -0.43
CA VAL A 258 11.12 -8.07 -0.53
C VAL A 258 11.07 -7.48 -1.93
N VAL A 259 10.27 -8.05 -2.82
CA VAL A 259 10.37 -7.81 -4.28
C VAL A 259 9.03 -7.49 -4.92
N ASN A 260 8.94 -6.50 -5.82
CA ASN A 260 7.71 -6.22 -6.59
C ASN A 260 6.46 -5.93 -5.75
N ASN A 261 6.58 -5.56 -4.47
CA ASN A 261 5.41 -5.26 -3.66
C ASN A 261 4.91 -3.85 -3.96
N LEU A 262 3.59 -3.68 -3.90
CA LEU A 262 2.90 -2.41 -4.04
C LEU A 262 2.24 -2.03 -2.72
N ILE A 263 2.69 -0.93 -2.13
CA ILE A 263 2.16 -0.38 -0.88
C ILE A 263 1.57 1.00 -1.17
N TYR A 264 0.28 1.19 -0.91
CA TYR A 264 -0.43 2.41 -1.27
C TYR A 264 -1.65 2.67 -0.40
N ASN A 265 -2.22 3.88 -0.50
CA ASN A 265 -3.45 4.25 0.20
C ASN A 265 -3.41 3.94 1.71
N PHE A 266 -2.31 4.33 2.36
CA PHE A 266 -2.22 4.37 3.81
C PHE A 266 -2.97 5.63 4.27
N ASP A 267 -4.06 5.43 5.01
CA ASP A 267 -5.12 6.41 5.21
C ASP A 267 -5.35 6.76 6.69
N GLY A 268 -4.48 6.30 7.59
CA GLY A 268 -4.49 6.64 9.02
C GLY A 268 -3.78 7.95 9.37
N GLY A 269 -4.06 8.47 10.55
CA GLY A 269 -3.39 9.66 11.13
C GLY A 269 -2.07 9.35 11.86
N GLY A 270 -1.78 8.07 12.10
CA GLY A 270 -0.54 7.61 12.74
C GLY A 270 0.71 7.76 11.86
N ILE A 271 1.83 7.24 12.37
CA ILE A 271 3.07 7.17 11.60
C ILE A 271 2.95 6.07 10.55
N GLU A 272 3.36 6.37 9.32
CA GLU A 272 3.33 5.42 8.21
C GLU A 272 4.74 4.95 7.84
N TYR A 273 4.88 3.64 7.66
CA TYR A 273 6.08 2.98 7.18
C TYR A 273 5.71 2.08 6.01
N GLY A 274 6.22 2.36 4.81
CA GLY A 274 6.14 1.41 3.70
C GLY A 274 6.89 0.13 4.08
N PHE A 275 8.19 0.29 4.29
CA PHE A 275 9.09 -0.74 4.78
C PHE A 275 9.72 -0.36 6.10
N TYR A 276 9.77 -1.30 7.03
CA TYR A 276 10.44 -1.15 8.31
C TYR A 276 11.40 -2.31 8.56
N ASN A 277 12.66 -2.01 8.83
CA ASN A 277 13.69 -2.98 9.15
C ASN A 277 14.28 -2.64 10.52
N SER A 278 14.14 -3.55 11.48
CA SER A 278 14.73 -3.45 12.80
C SER A 278 15.73 -4.58 12.96
N SER A 279 17.02 -4.24 13.07
CA SER A 279 18.12 -5.18 13.34
C SER A 279 18.05 -6.46 12.50
N SER A 280 17.66 -6.38 11.23
CA SER A 280 17.57 -7.56 10.36
C SER A 280 18.64 -7.47 9.29
N ASP A 281 19.69 -8.27 9.43
CA ASP A 281 20.83 -8.35 8.52
C ASP A 281 20.46 -9.07 7.22
N GLY A 282 21.07 -8.64 6.10
CA GLY A 282 20.93 -9.34 4.82
C GLY A 282 19.54 -9.25 4.19
N ALA A 283 18.79 -8.18 4.47
CA ALA A 283 17.51 -7.90 3.82
C ALA A 283 17.69 -7.16 2.49
N GLN A 284 16.98 -7.63 1.46
CA GLN A 284 17.05 -7.10 0.09
C GLN A 284 15.67 -6.60 -0.35
N TYR A 285 15.57 -5.32 -0.68
CA TYR A 285 14.35 -4.64 -1.12
C TYR A 285 14.51 -4.19 -2.58
N TYR A 286 13.88 -4.91 -3.50
CA TYR A 286 14.04 -4.70 -4.95
C TYR A 286 12.73 -4.43 -5.65
N HIS A 287 12.72 -3.50 -6.62
CA HIS A 287 11.58 -3.31 -7.51
C HIS A 287 10.25 -3.11 -6.77
N ASN A 288 10.23 -2.50 -5.58
CA ASN A 288 8.97 -2.23 -4.88
C ASN A 288 8.46 -0.83 -5.22
N THR A 289 7.15 -0.64 -5.19
CA THR A 289 6.52 0.69 -5.26
C THR A 289 5.83 0.99 -3.93
N VAL A 290 6.22 2.09 -3.31
CA VAL A 290 5.56 2.65 -2.11
C VAL A 290 5.02 4.03 -2.45
N SER A 291 3.70 4.22 -2.31
CA SER A 291 3.03 5.51 -2.39
C SER A 291 2.36 5.85 -1.06
N LEU A 292 2.91 6.84 -0.35
CA LEU A 292 2.32 7.41 0.85
C LEU A 292 1.79 8.80 0.48
N ASP A 293 0.56 8.85 0.00
CA ASP A 293 0.01 9.94 -0.81
C ASP A 293 -1.35 10.46 -0.33
N ASN A 294 -1.73 10.18 0.92
CA ASN A 294 -2.88 10.83 1.54
C ASN A 294 -2.61 12.33 1.75
N THR A 295 -2.72 13.10 0.67
CA THR A 295 -2.49 14.55 0.62
C THR A 295 -3.51 15.34 1.42
N SER A 296 -4.68 14.74 1.70
CA SER A 296 -5.77 15.36 2.46
C SER A 296 -5.56 15.35 3.98
N THR A 297 -4.69 14.46 4.49
CA THR A 297 -4.45 14.37 5.93
C THR A 297 -3.80 15.63 6.49
N THR A 298 -4.19 16.01 7.70
CA THR A 298 -3.56 17.10 8.46
C THR A 298 -2.66 16.56 9.58
N ALA A 299 -2.35 15.26 9.57
CA ALA A 299 -1.59 14.61 10.62
C ALA A 299 -0.16 15.19 10.74
N THR A 300 0.28 15.38 11.98
CA THR A 300 1.63 15.89 12.32
C THR A 300 2.67 14.77 12.43
N THR A 301 2.24 13.52 12.29
CA THR A 301 3.07 12.32 12.32
C THR A 301 3.91 12.18 11.05
N ALA A 302 5.04 11.48 11.18
CA ALA A 302 5.95 11.24 10.06
C ALA A 302 5.42 10.18 9.09
N ALA A 303 5.97 10.17 7.87
CA ALA A 303 5.78 9.10 6.89
C ALA A 303 7.13 8.74 6.26
N TYR A 304 7.44 7.45 6.24
CA TYR A 304 8.70 6.90 5.74
C TYR A 304 8.43 5.84 4.69
N ALA A 305 8.99 5.97 3.48
CA ALA A 305 8.89 4.89 2.51
C ALA A 305 9.73 3.67 2.94
N PHE A 306 10.94 3.91 3.44
CA PHE A 306 11.82 2.91 4.05
C PHE A 306 12.42 3.42 5.36
N TYR A 307 12.36 2.59 6.41
CA TYR A 307 12.90 2.91 7.72
C TYR A 307 13.73 1.76 8.29
N GLN A 308 15.03 1.99 8.41
CA GLN A 308 15.98 1.16 9.15
C GLN A 308 16.19 1.73 10.56
N THR A 309 16.11 0.88 11.58
CA THR A 309 16.58 1.22 12.93
C THR A 309 17.33 0.07 13.59
N THR A 310 18.08 0.41 14.65
CA THR A 310 19.12 -0.44 15.24
C THR A 310 20.16 -0.86 14.20
N THR A 311 21.30 -1.43 14.59
CA THR A 311 22.34 -1.76 13.61
C THR A 311 21.91 -2.97 12.78
N ALA A 312 22.01 -2.87 11.46
CA ALA A 312 21.93 -4.01 10.55
C ALA A 312 22.95 -3.88 9.41
N THR A 313 23.36 -4.99 8.82
CA THR A 313 24.39 -5.04 7.78
C THR A 313 23.89 -5.71 6.52
N ARG A 314 24.54 -5.40 5.38
CA ARG A 314 24.22 -5.97 4.06
C ARG A 314 22.76 -5.72 3.65
N LEU A 315 22.25 -4.53 3.96
CA LEU A 315 20.97 -4.09 3.43
C LEU A 315 21.13 -3.69 1.96
N GLU A 316 20.21 -4.10 1.11
CA GLU A 316 20.11 -3.59 -0.24
C GLU A 316 18.73 -3.00 -0.50
N ILE A 317 18.71 -1.78 -1.01
CA ILE A 317 17.48 -1.03 -1.34
C ILE A 317 17.67 -0.54 -2.76
N LYS A 318 17.27 -1.31 -3.76
CA LYS A 318 17.58 -1.02 -5.18
C LYS A 318 16.35 -1.07 -6.06
N ASN A 319 16.35 -0.26 -7.12
CA ASN A 319 15.27 -0.26 -8.12
C ASN A 319 13.87 -0.03 -7.52
N ASN A 320 13.72 0.64 -6.39
CA ASN A 320 12.40 0.91 -5.81
C ASN A 320 11.86 2.27 -6.26
N ILE A 321 10.53 2.40 -6.30
CA ILE A 321 9.85 3.71 -6.35
C ILE A 321 9.34 4.04 -4.96
N PHE A 322 9.86 5.12 -4.38
CA PHE A 322 9.41 5.70 -3.12
C PHE A 322 8.81 7.07 -3.41
N SER A 323 7.47 7.15 -3.37
CA SER A 323 6.69 8.36 -3.54
C SER A 323 6.04 8.75 -2.21
N VAL A 324 6.48 9.86 -1.61
CA VAL A 324 5.97 10.35 -0.33
C VAL A 324 5.45 11.77 -0.50
N THR A 325 4.14 11.91 -0.63
CA THR A 325 3.44 13.19 -0.83
C THR A 325 2.38 13.47 0.23
N ARG A 326 2.22 12.57 1.21
CA ARG A 326 1.29 12.67 2.34
C ARG A 326 1.21 14.10 2.91
N GLY A 327 0.01 14.63 3.08
CA GLY A 327 -0.26 15.98 3.60
C GLY A 327 0.06 16.10 5.10
N GLY A 328 -0.10 17.29 5.68
CA GLY A 328 0.16 17.56 7.10
C GLY A 328 1.63 17.90 7.39
N THR A 329 1.89 18.47 8.58
CA THR A 329 3.18 19.12 8.90
C THR A 329 4.29 18.18 9.37
N GLY A 330 4.01 16.87 9.47
CA GLY A 330 5.00 15.89 9.87
C GLY A 330 6.13 15.71 8.83
N LEU A 331 7.21 15.06 9.27
CA LEU A 331 8.34 14.73 8.41
C LEU A 331 7.95 13.73 7.31
N ARG A 332 8.48 13.91 6.10
CA ARG A 332 8.33 13.02 4.94
C ARG A 332 9.71 12.63 4.48
N ARG A 333 9.97 11.32 4.41
CA ARG A 333 11.30 10.84 4.06
C ARG A 333 11.25 9.55 3.24
N ALA A 334 12.02 9.48 2.17
CA ALA A 334 12.12 8.25 1.38
C ALA A 334 12.96 7.20 2.11
N LEU A 335 14.18 7.57 2.54
CA LEU A 335 15.14 6.65 3.16
C LEU A 335 15.53 7.10 4.57
N ASN A 336 15.28 6.29 5.59
CA ASN A 336 15.71 6.56 6.95
C ASN A 336 16.64 5.47 7.48
N PHE A 337 17.87 5.82 7.86
CA PHE A 337 18.83 4.93 8.52
C PHE A 337 19.18 5.47 9.91
N ASN A 338 18.48 4.95 10.93
CA ASN A 338 18.58 5.41 12.30
C ASN A 338 19.13 4.31 13.23
N SER A 339 20.45 4.07 13.15
CA SER A 339 21.17 3.20 14.09
C SER A 339 21.97 4.02 15.10
N THR A 340 21.75 3.76 16.39
CA THR A 340 22.50 4.33 17.52
C THR A 340 23.42 3.25 18.12
N GLY A 341 24.74 3.35 17.91
CA GLY A 341 25.70 2.36 18.41
C GLY A 341 27.12 2.59 17.85
N ALA A 342 28.11 1.84 18.36
CA ALA A 342 29.51 1.93 17.91
C ALA A 342 29.73 1.42 16.48
N SER A 343 28.74 0.75 15.88
CA SER A 343 28.77 0.23 14.51
C SER A 343 27.55 0.72 13.74
N SER A 344 27.79 1.43 12.64
CA SER A 344 26.76 1.94 11.73
C SER A 344 26.16 0.81 10.90
N SER A 345 24.89 0.95 10.52
CA SER A 345 24.29 0.04 9.55
C SER A 345 25.03 0.09 8.21
N THR A 346 25.21 -1.04 7.53
CA THR A 346 25.80 -1.09 6.19
C THR A 346 24.73 -1.37 5.15
N PHE A 347 24.65 -0.53 4.13
CA PHE A 347 23.60 -0.59 3.12
C PHE A 347 24.09 -0.15 1.76
N SER A 348 23.38 -0.57 0.71
CA SER A 348 23.48 -0.05 -0.65
C SER A 348 22.10 0.42 -1.10
N ALA A 349 21.98 1.70 -1.44
CA ALA A 349 20.73 2.29 -1.90
C ALA A 349 20.92 3.00 -3.26
N THR A 350 20.68 2.30 -4.37
CA THR A 350 20.99 2.76 -5.74
C THR A 350 19.81 2.54 -6.69
N ASN A 351 19.76 3.29 -7.79
CA ASN A 351 18.74 3.15 -8.84
C ASN A 351 17.28 3.25 -8.33
N ASN A 352 17.06 3.99 -7.23
CA ASN A 352 15.70 4.20 -6.71
C ASN A 352 15.12 5.51 -7.23
N VAL A 353 13.81 5.56 -7.45
CA VAL A 353 13.07 6.81 -7.56
C VAL A 353 12.73 7.27 -6.15
N LEU A 354 13.24 8.44 -5.75
CA LEU A 354 13.11 9.00 -4.40
C LEU A 354 12.31 10.30 -4.47
N TYR A 355 11.01 10.22 -4.73
CA TYR A 355 10.15 11.40 -4.87
C TYR A 355 9.50 11.77 -3.54
N VAL A 356 9.94 12.87 -2.93
CA VAL A 356 9.42 13.38 -1.66
C VAL A 356 8.92 14.82 -1.84
N ASN A 357 7.60 15.01 -1.84
CA ASN A 357 7.01 16.29 -2.19
C ASN A 357 5.67 16.53 -1.49
N SER A 358 5.69 16.60 -0.16
CA SER A 358 4.54 17.08 0.59
C SER A 358 4.45 18.60 0.53
N ALA A 359 3.23 19.13 0.37
CA ALA A 359 2.99 20.56 0.28
C ALA A 359 3.26 21.32 1.59
N THR A 360 3.08 20.66 2.74
CA THR A 360 3.18 21.30 4.08
C THR A 360 4.10 20.56 5.05
N GLY A 361 4.52 19.33 4.72
CA GLY A 361 5.47 18.57 5.52
C GLY A 361 6.92 18.99 5.30
N THR A 362 7.79 18.64 6.25
CA THR A 362 9.23 18.73 6.05
C THR A 362 9.66 17.61 5.11
N ASN A 363 10.14 17.96 3.91
CA ASN A 363 10.58 16.99 2.91
C ASN A 363 12.09 16.75 3.01
N GLU A 364 12.48 15.48 3.11
CA GLU A 364 13.88 15.06 3.11
C GLU A 364 14.05 13.78 2.29
N ILE A 365 15.09 13.69 1.47
CA ILE A 365 15.33 12.48 0.68
C ILE A 365 15.84 11.35 1.56
N ALA A 366 16.84 11.63 2.41
CA ALA A 366 17.46 10.61 3.23
C ALA A 366 17.94 11.12 4.59
N TYR A 367 18.11 10.18 5.52
CA TYR A 367 18.77 10.39 6.80
C TYR A 367 19.68 9.22 7.10
N VAL A 368 20.92 9.51 7.51
CA VAL A 368 21.87 8.54 8.05
C VAL A 368 22.41 9.12 9.33
N ASN A 369 21.97 8.59 10.48
CA ASN A 369 22.25 9.17 11.80
C ASN A 369 23.71 9.63 11.96
N PRO A 370 23.98 10.91 12.27
CA PRO A 370 23.05 12.02 12.55
C PRO A 370 22.75 12.96 11.37
N THR A 371 23.21 12.64 10.15
CA THR A 371 23.18 13.52 8.99
C THR A 371 21.86 13.43 8.21
N ILE A 372 21.28 14.60 7.90
CA ILE A 372 20.11 14.76 7.04
C ILE A 372 20.57 15.13 5.62
N TYR A 373 19.94 14.52 4.62
CA TYR A 373 20.10 14.83 3.20
C TYR A 373 18.77 15.36 2.65
N ALA A 374 18.65 16.67 2.55
CA ALA A 374 17.40 17.33 2.17
C ALA A 374 16.96 17.01 0.73
N ASN A 375 17.90 16.78 -0.20
CA ASN A 375 17.63 16.51 -1.61
C ASN A 375 18.60 15.46 -2.18
N LEU A 376 18.30 14.98 -3.38
CA LEU A 376 19.07 13.91 -4.04
C LEU A 376 20.51 14.33 -4.34
N SER A 377 20.74 15.59 -4.69
CA SER A 377 22.09 16.11 -4.96
C SER A 377 22.99 15.99 -3.72
N ALA A 378 22.47 16.34 -2.54
CA ALA A 378 23.19 16.17 -1.28
C ALA A 378 23.48 14.69 -0.97
N TRP A 379 22.51 13.80 -1.25
CA TRP A 379 22.64 12.36 -1.08
C TRP A 379 23.75 11.77 -1.98
N GLN A 380 23.78 12.18 -3.25
CA GLN A 380 24.77 11.72 -4.23
C GLN A 380 26.17 12.29 -3.99
N THR A 381 26.26 13.55 -3.55
CA THR A 381 27.56 14.16 -3.17
C THR A 381 28.23 13.41 -2.02
N ALA A 382 27.43 12.82 -1.12
CA ALA A 382 27.93 11.98 -0.03
C ALA A 382 28.33 10.55 -0.48
N GLY A 383 28.22 10.23 -1.77
CA GLY A 383 28.63 8.95 -2.35
C GLY A 383 27.54 7.87 -2.35
N PHE A 384 26.30 8.22 -2.04
CA PHE A 384 25.16 7.29 -2.07
C PHE A 384 24.27 7.51 -3.30
N GLY A 385 23.25 6.68 -3.52
CA GLY A 385 22.20 6.99 -4.50
C GLY A 385 22.64 7.00 -5.97
N ALA A 386 23.72 6.29 -6.31
CA ALA A 386 24.14 6.14 -7.70
C ALA A 386 22.97 5.61 -8.55
N GLY A 387 22.71 6.22 -9.71
CA GLY A 387 21.59 5.87 -10.59
C GLY A 387 20.19 6.21 -10.05
N SER A 388 20.06 6.68 -8.81
CA SER A 388 18.78 7.13 -8.27
C SER A 388 18.36 8.48 -8.86
N VAL A 389 17.05 8.72 -8.91
CA VAL A 389 16.44 9.95 -9.44
C VAL A 389 15.36 10.46 -8.48
N ASP A 390 15.11 11.77 -8.50
CA ASP A 390 14.05 12.44 -7.75
C ASP A 390 13.10 13.05 -8.79
N ILE A 391 12.26 12.18 -9.34
CA ILE A 391 11.35 12.47 -10.44
C ILE A 391 9.98 11.88 -10.07
N ILE A 392 8.92 12.64 -10.30
CA ILE A 392 7.55 12.20 -10.04
C ILE A 392 7.22 10.96 -10.89
N PRO A 393 6.73 9.85 -10.29
CA PRO A 393 6.39 8.64 -11.04
C PRO A 393 5.23 8.80 -12.04
N ALA A 394 4.30 9.72 -11.76
CA ALA A 394 3.10 9.98 -12.56
C ALA A 394 2.29 8.70 -12.82
N PHE A 395 1.80 8.08 -11.74
CA PHE A 395 1.03 6.85 -11.81
C PHE A 395 -0.26 7.00 -12.64
N THR A 396 -0.60 5.96 -13.40
CA THR A 396 -1.71 5.94 -14.37
C THR A 396 -3.09 6.17 -13.73
N SER A 397 -3.45 5.37 -12.71
CA SER A 397 -4.73 5.53 -12.01
C SER A 397 -4.67 5.03 -10.56
N PRO A 398 -4.01 5.80 -9.66
CA PRO A 398 -3.91 5.47 -8.23
C PRO A 398 -5.26 5.22 -7.54
N ALA A 399 -6.31 5.96 -7.93
CA ALA A 399 -7.64 5.85 -7.35
C ALA A 399 -8.28 4.46 -7.53
N THR A 400 -7.83 3.69 -8.53
CA THR A 400 -8.28 2.32 -8.82
C THR A 400 -7.21 1.27 -8.52
N GLY A 401 -6.13 1.65 -7.84
CA GLY A 401 -5.03 0.74 -7.50
C GLY A 401 -4.00 0.50 -8.63
N ASP A 402 -4.06 1.26 -9.73
CA ASP A 402 -3.08 1.17 -10.81
C ASP A 402 -1.94 2.18 -10.59
N PHE A 403 -0.82 1.65 -10.11
CA PHE A 403 0.41 2.39 -9.84
C PHE A 403 1.48 2.15 -10.91
N THR A 404 1.07 1.78 -12.12
CA THR A 404 1.98 1.75 -13.28
C THR A 404 2.48 3.18 -13.54
N PRO A 405 3.80 3.44 -13.46
CA PRO A 405 4.34 4.76 -13.74
C PRO A 405 4.21 5.11 -15.22
N THR A 406 4.16 6.41 -15.52
CA THR A 406 4.09 6.90 -16.90
C THR A 406 5.22 7.86 -17.26
N ASN A 407 6.02 8.30 -16.29
CA ASN A 407 7.07 9.28 -16.56
C ASN A 407 8.32 8.64 -17.16
N ILE A 408 8.67 9.01 -18.40
CA ILE A 408 9.87 8.54 -19.09
C ILE A 408 11.18 8.84 -18.36
N GLY A 409 11.21 9.83 -17.47
CA GLY A 409 12.40 10.16 -16.69
C GLY A 409 12.82 9.09 -15.67
N ILE A 410 11.94 8.12 -15.40
CA ILE A 410 12.20 7.00 -14.48
C ILE A 410 12.17 5.62 -15.16
N ASP A 411 11.97 5.61 -16.48
CA ASP A 411 11.92 4.42 -17.33
C ASP A 411 13.33 3.85 -17.53
N ASN A 412 13.47 2.52 -17.46
CA ASN A 412 14.70 1.75 -17.70
C ASN A 412 15.91 2.17 -16.83
N ILE A 413 15.67 2.79 -15.66
CA ILE A 413 16.76 3.28 -14.78
C ILE A 413 17.32 2.19 -13.85
N GLY A 414 16.67 1.03 -13.77
CA GLY A 414 17.00 -0.03 -12.82
C GLY A 414 18.30 -0.77 -13.16
N ALA A 415 18.94 -1.30 -12.13
CA ALA A 415 20.06 -2.23 -12.30
C ALA A 415 19.55 -3.66 -12.59
N ALA A 416 20.30 -4.46 -13.36
CA ALA A 416 19.98 -5.86 -13.57
C ALA A 416 20.21 -6.70 -12.29
N LEU A 417 19.14 -7.00 -11.55
CA LEU A 417 19.18 -7.73 -10.27
C LEU A 417 18.71 -9.20 -10.37
N GLY A 418 18.37 -9.66 -11.58
CA GLY A 418 17.90 -11.03 -11.82
C GLY A 418 16.43 -11.27 -11.44
N VAL A 419 15.63 -10.20 -11.31
CA VAL A 419 14.16 -10.28 -11.15
C VAL A 419 13.56 -10.33 -12.55
N ALA A 420 12.97 -11.48 -12.92
CA ALA A 420 12.53 -11.75 -14.29
C ALA A 420 11.15 -11.18 -14.65
N GLU A 421 10.31 -10.99 -13.65
CA GLU A 421 8.91 -10.59 -13.82
C GLU A 421 8.56 -9.42 -12.89
N ASP A 422 7.51 -8.68 -13.22
CA ASP A 422 6.94 -7.61 -12.41
C ASP A 422 5.75 -8.10 -11.55
N ILE A 423 5.00 -7.19 -10.92
CA ILE A 423 3.83 -7.51 -10.09
C ILE A 423 2.64 -8.11 -10.86
N LEU A 424 2.59 -7.93 -12.18
CA LEU A 424 1.56 -8.48 -13.08
C LEU A 424 2.04 -9.75 -13.79
N ASP A 425 3.20 -10.30 -13.37
CA ASP A 425 3.89 -11.40 -14.04
C ASP A 425 4.34 -11.06 -15.48
N ALA A 426 4.45 -9.77 -15.83
CA ALA A 426 5.02 -9.33 -17.10
C ALA A 426 6.55 -9.44 -17.07
N SER A 427 7.16 -9.86 -18.18
CA SER A 427 8.63 -9.99 -18.27
C SER A 427 9.32 -8.61 -18.24
N ARG A 428 10.42 -8.52 -17.49
CA ARG A 428 11.27 -7.32 -17.42
C ARG A 428 12.37 -7.32 -18.48
N ASP A 429 12.85 -6.13 -18.85
CA ASP A 429 14.13 -5.99 -19.54
C ASP A 429 15.26 -6.44 -18.60
N MET A 430 15.94 -7.53 -18.94
CA MET A 430 16.97 -8.11 -18.09
C MET A 430 18.29 -7.30 -18.07
N SER A 431 18.42 -6.30 -18.95
CA SER A 431 19.60 -5.43 -19.05
C SER A 431 19.35 -4.04 -18.46
N GLN A 432 18.13 -3.51 -18.60
CA GLN A 432 17.72 -2.19 -18.14
C GLN A 432 16.32 -2.24 -17.53
N PRO A 433 16.09 -3.03 -16.45
CA PRO A 433 14.74 -3.17 -15.92
C PRO A 433 14.22 -1.84 -15.34
N ASP A 434 12.91 -1.71 -15.21
CA ASP A 434 12.31 -0.54 -14.57
C ASP A 434 12.50 -0.52 -13.05
N ALA A 435 12.59 0.69 -12.49
CA ALA A 435 12.39 0.86 -11.06
C ALA A 435 10.90 0.69 -10.69
N GLY A 436 10.63 0.12 -9.53
CA GLY A 436 9.28 -0.11 -9.00
C GLY A 436 8.68 -1.45 -9.39
N ALA A 437 7.44 -1.67 -8.92
CA ALA A 437 6.75 -2.95 -8.99
C ALA A 437 6.28 -3.36 -10.39
N TYR A 438 6.29 -2.42 -11.35
CA TYR A 438 5.83 -2.62 -12.71
C TYR A 438 7.00 -2.55 -13.68
N GLU A 439 6.92 -3.30 -14.77
CA GLU A 439 7.63 -2.97 -16.01
C GLU A 439 6.69 -2.12 -16.88
N PHE A 440 7.18 -1.02 -17.42
CA PHE A 440 6.36 -0.05 -18.13
C PHE A 440 7.08 0.55 -19.33
N THR A 441 6.38 1.41 -20.06
CA THR A 441 6.98 2.24 -21.10
C THR A 441 6.59 3.66 -20.78
N GLY A 442 7.58 4.46 -20.43
CA GLY A 442 7.38 5.85 -20.09
C GLY A 442 6.99 6.68 -21.30
N VAL A 443 6.22 7.73 -21.04
CA VAL A 443 5.94 8.81 -21.97
C VAL A 443 6.49 10.12 -21.39
N PRO A 444 6.81 11.13 -22.23
CA PRO A 444 7.17 12.44 -21.73
C PRO A 444 6.11 12.97 -20.73
N TYR A 445 6.51 13.13 -19.47
CA TYR A 445 5.59 13.55 -18.41
C TYR A 445 5.14 15.00 -18.63
N CYS A 446 3.83 15.21 -18.52
CA CYS A 446 3.21 16.51 -18.70
C CYS A 446 2.47 16.94 -17.43
N ALA A 447 3.09 17.82 -16.66
CA ALA A 447 2.57 18.22 -15.35
C ALA A 447 1.40 19.19 -15.51
N ALA A 448 0.33 18.98 -14.74
CA ALA A 448 -0.73 19.98 -14.65
C ALA A 448 -0.16 21.27 -14.01
N PRO A 449 -0.45 22.45 -14.57
CA PRO A 449 -0.12 23.72 -13.93
C PRO A 449 -0.71 23.83 -12.52
N VAL A 450 -0.03 24.55 -11.63
CA VAL A 450 -0.43 24.78 -10.23
C VAL A 450 -0.35 26.27 -9.90
N SER A 451 -0.79 26.66 -8.69
CA SER A 451 -0.71 28.04 -8.19
C SER A 451 -1.31 29.08 -9.15
N LEU A 452 -2.47 28.75 -9.72
CA LEU A 452 -3.20 29.67 -10.58
C LEU A 452 -3.51 30.96 -9.81
N ALA A 453 -3.23 32.10 -10.43
CA ALA A 453 -3.40 33.41 -9.83
C ALA A 453 -3.70 34.46 -10.89
N THR A 454 -4.20 35.62 -10.45
CA THR A 454 -4.35 36.80 -11.31
C THR A 454 -3.68 38.01 -10.69
N ALA A 455 -3.17 38.90 -11.54
CA ALA A 455 -2.51 40.15 -11.16
C ALA A 455 -2.83 41.25 -12.19
N ASN A 456 -2.53 42.51 -11.84
CA ASN A 456 -2.65 43.67 -12.74
C ASN A 456 -4.02 43.77 -13.42
N ALA A 457 -5.09 43.49 -12.68
CA ALA A 457 -6.44 43.61 -13.19
C ALA A 457 -6.79 45.08 -13.42
N THR A 458 -7.31 45.40 -14.60
CA THR A 458 -7.81 46.71 -15.02
C THR A 458 -9.28 46.59 -15.41
N ALA A 459 -9.86 47.69 -15.95
CA ALA A 459 -11.16 47.72 -16.63
C ALA A 459 -11.43 46.53 -17.56
N THR A 460 -10.42 46.17 -18.36
CA THR A 460 -10.60 45.26 -19.49
C THR A 460 -9.52 44.21 -19.57
N THR A 461 -8.53 44.21 -18.68
CA THR A 461 -7.42 43.26 -18.74
C THR A 461 -7.12 42.63 -17.39
N ALA A 462 -6.52 41.44 -17.39
CA ALA A 462 -5.88 40.85 -16.23
C ALA A 462 -4.68 40.01 -16.69
N THR A 463 -3.64 39.92 -15.86
CA THR A 463 -2.55 38.96 -16.08
C THR A 463 -2.89 37.67 -15.35
N LEU A 464 -3.11 36.59 -16.09
CA LEU A 464 -3.26 35.25 -15.55
C LEU A 464 -1.86 34.67 -15.35
N ASN A 465 -1.61 34.04 -14.21
CA ASN A 465 -0.33 33.44 -13.88
C ASN A 465 -0.55 32.01 -13.37
N TRP A 466 0.44 31.16 -13.59
CA TRP A 466 0.49 29.80 -13.07
C TRP A 466 1.96 29.42 -12.82
N SER A 467 2.20 28.25 -12.25
CA SER A 467 3.52 27.64 -12.18
C SER A 467 3.45 26.16 -12.53
N LEU A 468 4.59 25.53 -12.80
CA LEU A 468 4.69 24.07 -12.86
C LEU A 468 5.12 23.52 -11.50
N PRO A 469 4.68 22.31 -11.11
CA PRO A 469 5.27 21.58 -10.00
C PRO A 469 6.80 21.49 -10.18
N GLY A 470 7.57 21.93 -9.18
CA GLY A 470 9.05 21.98 -9.26
C GLY A 470 9.64 23.23 -9.93
N GLY A 471 8.81 24.14 -10.43
CA GLY A 471 9.24 25.36 -11.14
C GLY A 471 9.51 25.16 -12.63
N GLY A 472 10.06 26.18 -13.30
CA GLY A 472 10.34 26.15 -14.75
C GLY A 472 9.26 26.83 -15.61
N THR A 473 9.34 26.65 -16.93
CA THR A 473 8.39 27.21 -17.90
C THR A 473 8.17 26.25 -19.09
N GLY A 474 7.16 26.51 -19.92
CA GLY A 474 6.81 25.66 -21.06
C GLY A 474 5.78 26.29 -21.99
N ASP A 475 5.20 25.46 -22.85
CA ASP A 475 4.06 25.82 -23.70
C ASP A 475 2.76 25.36 -23.05
N PHE A 476 1.69 26.14 -23.21
CA PHE A 476 0.41 25.94 -22.54
C PHE A 476 -0.77 26.25 -23.45
N ASN A 477 -1.88 25.56 -23.23
CA ASN A 477 -3.19 25.97 -23.69
C ASN A 477 -3.90 26.70 -22.54
N VAL A 478 -4.32 27.94 -22.79
CA VAL A 478 -5.12 28.73 -21.84
C VAL A 478 -6.55 28.83 -22.35
N PHE A 479 -7.50 28.45 -21.50
CA PHE A 479 -8.93 28.53 -21.78
C PHE A 479 -9.51 29.61 -20.88
N THR A 480 -10.24 30.58 -21.44
CA THR A 480 -10.87 31.66 -20.67
C THR A 480 -12.32 31.82 -21.07
N GLY A 481 -13.17 32.17 -20.11
CA GLY A 481 -14.58 32.43 -20.36
C GLY A 481 -15.24 33.10 -19.16
N THR A 482 -16.50 33.49 -19.31
CA THR A 482 -17.32 33.92 -18.16
C THR A 482 -17.50 32.75 -17.19
N VAL A 483 -17.68 33.03 -15.89
CA VAL A 483 -17.92 31.98 -14.89
C VAL A 483 -18.99 30.99 -15.36
N GLY A 484 -18.67 29.69 -15.27
CA GLY A 484 -19.55 28.58 -15.69
C GLY A 484 -19.42 28.19 -17.17
N PHE A 485 -18.45 28.72 -17.92
CA PHE A 485 -18.18 28.27 -19.29
C PHE A 485 -17.63 26.83 -19.32
N ASP A 486 -17.87 26.12 -20.42
CA ASP A 486 -17.29 24.79 -20.65
C ASP A 486 -15.91 24.92 -21.33
N PRO A 487 -14.79 24.59 -20.63
CA PRO A 487 -13.46 24.67 -21.22
C PRO A 487 -13.24 23.64 -22.33
N THR A 488 -14.01 22.55 -22.39
CA THR A 488 -13.87 21.53 -23.44
C THR A 488 -14.46 21.96 -24.78
N ALA A 489 -15.39 22.93 -24.75
CA ALA A 489 -15.97 23.56 -25.94
C ALA A 489 -15.26 24.86 -26.33
N ALA A 490 -14.39 25.40 -25.47
CA ALA A 490 -13.65 26.63 -25.72
C ALA A 490 -12.43 26.39 -26.63
N THR A 491 -12.13 27.36 -27.49
CA THR A 491 -10.89 27.33 -28.28
C THR A 491 -9.72 27.75 -27.40
N PRO A 492 -8.68 26.92 -27.21
CA PRO A 492 -7.53 27.29 -26.40
C PRO A 492 -6.71 28.40 -27.07
N VAL A 493 -6.08 29.23 -26.24
CA VAL A 493 -5.02 30.15 -26.65
C VAL A 493 -3.67 29.51 -26.32
N PRO A 494 -2.83 29.19 -27.32
CA PRO A 494 -1.47 28.73 -27.06
C PRO A 494 -0.63 29.86 -26.47
N VAL A 495 0.08 29.57 -25.38
CA VAL A 495 0.91 30.52 -24.64
C VAL A 495 2.25 29.86 -24.31
N THR A 496 3.35 30.52 -24.65
CA THR A 496 4.67 30.16 -24.16
C THR A 496 4.98 31.03 -22.94
N GLY A 497 5.43 30.41 -21.86
CA GLY A 497 5.65 31.13 -20.59
C GLY A 497 4.56 30.86 -19.57
N ASN A 498 4.78 31.33 -18.34
CA ASN A 498 3.88 31.05 -17.19
C ASN A 498 2.84 32.15 -16.95
N SER A 499 2.61 33.01 -17.94
CA SER A 499 1.67 34.11 -17.82
C SER A 499 0.97 34.40 -19.13
N TYR A 500 -0.28 34.86 -19.02
CA TYR A 500 -1.10 35.25 -20.16
C TYR A 500 -1.79 36.58 -19.87
N ALA A 501 -1.66 37.53 -20.79
CA ALA A 501 -2.38 38.79 -20.73
C ALA A 501 -3.81 38.61 -21.27
N PHE A 502 -4.76 38.36 -20.37
CA PHE A 502 -6.17 38.27 -20.71
C PHE A 502 -6.75 39.65 -21.00
N THR A 503 -7.54 39.75 -22.07
CA THR A 503 -8.35 40.92 -22.40
C THR A 503 -9.81 40.50 -22.49
N ALA A 504 -10.66 41.15 -21.68
CA ALA A 504 -12.09 40.97 -21.70
C ALA A 504 -12.73 41.66 -22.90
N GLY A 505 -13.64 40.97 -23.59
CA GLY A 505 -14.48 41.57 -24.64
C GLY A 505 -15.61 42.45 -24.06
N THR A 506 -16.25 42.01 -22.99
CA THR A 506 -17.32 42.73 -22.26
C THR A 506 -17.25 42.41 -20.78
N ALA A 507 -17.28 43.40 -19.90
CA ALA A 507 -17.26 43.20 -18.45
C ALA A 507 -18.34 42.20 -17.99
N SER A 508 -17.93 41.16 -17.26
CA SER A 508 -18.81 40.13 -16.71
C SER A 508 -19.09 40.43 -15.24
N PRO A 509 -20.37 40.62 -14.82
CA PRO A 509 -20.72 40.85 -13.42
C PRO A 509 -20.43 39.65 -12.53
N ASP A 510 -20.52 38.43 -13.06
CA ASP A 510 -20.23 37.20 -12.31
C ASP A 510 -18.73 36.86 -12.28
N GLY A 511 -17.92 37.58 -13.06
CA GLY A 511 -16.49 37.36 -13.23
C GLY A 511 -16.16 36.44 -14.41
N TYR A 512 -14.90 36.05 -14.48
CA TYR A 512 -14.36 35.11 -15.47
C TYR A 512 -13.71 33.93 -14.77
N GLU A 513 -13.55 32.85 -15.52
CA GLU A 513 -12.75 31.70 -15.12
C GLU A 513 -11.67 31.44 -16.17
N PHE A 514 -10.56 30.87 -15.72
CA PHE A 514 -9.60 30.29 -16.63
C PHE A 514 -9.17 28.89 -16.20
N TYR A 515 -8.80 28.12 -17.21
CA TYR A 515 -8.13 26.84 -17.08
C TYR A 515 -6.81 26.89 -17.86
N VAL A 516 -5.81 26.16 -17.39
CA VAL A 516 -4.52 26.04 -18.07
C VAL A 516 -4.14 24.59 -18.19
N GLN A 517 -3.61 24.20 -19.33
CA GLN A 517 -3.10 22.87 -19.60
C GLN A 517 -1.69 23.00 -20.18
N GLN A 518 -0.72 22.26 -19.65
CA GLN A 518 0.63 22.22 -20.24
C GLN A 518 0.59 21.43 -21.55
N ILE A 519 1.30 21.94 -22.56
CA ILE A 519 1.58 21.24 -23.81
C ILE A 519 2.98 20.64 -23.69
N CYS A 520 3.06 19.34 -23.88
CA CYS A 520 4.31 18.59 -23.91
C CYS A 520 4.47 17.95 -25.28
N ALA A 521 5.67 17.42 -25.59
CA ALA A 521 6.06 17.01 -26.94
C ALA A 521 4.99 16.19 -27.69
N SER A 522 4.39 15.19 -27.04
CA SER A 522 3.37 14.32 -27.65
C SER A 522 2.08 14.22 -26.83
N SER A 523 1.89 15.07 -25.82
CA SER A 523 0.79 14.97 -24.86
C SER A 523 0.44 16.33 -24.27
N THR A 524 -0.69 16.38 -23.57
CA THR A 524 -1.10 17.55 -22.78
C THR A 524 -1.43 17.10 -21.37
N SER A 525 -1.21 17.96 -20.37
CA SER A 525 -1.56 17.65 -18.98
C SER A 525 -3.08 17.53 -18.79
N VAL A 526 -3.57 17.21 -17.59
CA VAL A 526 -4.97 17.53 -17.24
C VAL A 526 -5.16 19.05 -17.13
N LEU A 527 -6.40 19.53 -17.28
CA LEU A 527 -6.74 20.95 -17.08
C LEU A 527 -6.57 21.33 -15.60
N ALA A 528 -5.81 22.38 -15.32
CA ALA A 528 -5.78 23.03 -14.02
C ALA A 528 -6.82 24.15 -13.98
N GLY A 529 -7.74 24.11 -13.02
CA GLY A 529 -8.83 25.09 -12.86
C GLY A 529 -10.13 24.44 -12.36
N PRO A 530 -11.24 25.20 -12.28
CA PRO A 530 -11.36 26.62 -12.64
C PRO A 530 -10.66 27.53 -11.63
N PHE A 531 -10.03 28.60 -12.12
CA PHE A 531 -9.67 29.75 -11.27
C PHE A 531 -10.56 30.94 -11.60
N LYS A 532 -11.38 31.36 -10.64
CA LYS A 532 -12.27 32.51 -10.76
C LYS A 532 -11.53 33.83 -10.50
N PHE A 533 -11.74 34.83 -11.36
CA PHE A 533 -11.16 36.16 -11.23
C PHE A 533 -12.09 37.26 -11.76
N PHE A 534 -11.75 38.53 -11.47
CA PHE A 534 -12.47 39.71 -11.92
C PHE A 534 -11.53 40.71 -12.58
N THR A 535 -12.03 41.44 -13.58
CA THR A 535 -11.46 42.71 -14.04
C THR A 535 -11.95 43.83 -13.13
N VAL A 536 -11.12 44.83 -12.82
CA VAL A 536 -11.50 45.96 -11.95
C VAL A 536 -12.41 46.89 -12.73
N PRO A 537 -13.61 47.27 -12.26
CA PRO A 537 -14.48 48.21 -12.98
C PRO A 537 -13.75 49.52 -13.31
N ALA A 538 -13.98 50.05 -14.52
CA ALA A 538 -13.24 51.20 -15.06
C ALA A 538 -13.49 52.55 -14.34
N ASN A 539 -14.40 52.63 -13.37
CA ASN A 539 -14.53 53.84 -12.58
C ASN A 539 -15.12 53.60 -11.18
N ASP A 540 -14.48 54.22 -10.20
CA ASP A 540 -15.01 54.54 -8.88
C ASP A 540 -15.06 56.08 -8.75
N ASP A 541 -15.61 56.74 -9.78
CA ASP A 541 -15.83 58.18 -9.76
C ASP A 541 -17.31 58.44 -9.47
N CYS A 542 -17.60 59.10 -8.33
CA CYS A 542 -18.95 59.38 -7.85
C CYS A 542 -19.86 60.08 -8.89
N ALA A 543 -19.27 60.71 -9.91
CA ALA A 543 -20.02 61.41 -10.96
C ALA A 543 -20.41 60.53 -12.17
N ASN A 544 -19.75 59.38 -12.41
CA ASN A 544 -19.91 58.60 -13.65
C ASN A 544 -19.92 57.07 -13.45
N ALA A 545 -20.16 56.57 -12.24
CA ALA A 545 -20.23 55.13 -11.90
C ALA A 545 -20.93 54.27 -12.97
N ILE A 546 -20.20 53.31 -13.53
CA ILE A 546 -20.79 52.26 -14.36
C ILE A 546 -21.59 51.37 -13.41
N ALA A 547 -22.90 51.30 -13.62
CA ALA A 547 -23.76 50.40 -12.86
C ALA A 547 -23.32 48.95 -13.10
N VAL A 548 -22.71 48.32 -12.09
CA VAL A 548 -22.53 46.86 -12.07
C VAL A 548 -23.90 46.26 -11.75
N PRO A 549 -24.51 45.45 -12.63
CA PRO A 549 -25.75 44.77 -12.30
C PRO A 549 -25.45 43.79 -11.17
N VAL A 550 -25.94 44.11 -9.97
CA VAL A 550 -25.92 43.21 -8.82
C VAL A 550 -26.76 41.98 -9.18
N SER A 551 -26.17 40.78 -9.01
CA SER A 551 -26.92 39.52 -9.08
C SER A 551 -28.12 39.60 -8.13
N ALA A 552 -29.28 39.16 -8.58
CA ALA A 552 -30.60 39.37 -7.96
C ALA A 552 -30.84 38.63 -6.62
N PHE A 553 -29.89 38.63 -5.68
CA PHE A 553 -30.09 38.11 -4.33
C PHE A 553 -29.36 38.95 -3.28
N GLY A 554 -30.12 39.79 -2.57
CA GLY A 554 -29.70 40.43 -1.32
C GLY A 554 -30.14 41.88 -1.21
N ASN A 555 -31.16 42.17 -0.39
CA ASN A 555 -31.60 43.53 -0.06
C ASN A 555 -30.43 44.38 0.45
N CYS A 556 -30.06 45.44 -0.27
CA CYS A 556 -29.24 46.52 0.29
C CYS A 556 -30.14 47.43 1.14
N THR A 557 -29.89 47.51 2.44
CA THR A 557 -30.45 48.55 3.32
C THR A 557 -29.58 49.82 3.25
N PRO A 558 -30.13 50.98 2.84
CA PRO A 558 -29.38 52.24 2.87
C PRO A 558 -29.06 52.65 4.30
N VAL A 559 -27.79 52.91 4.60
CA VAL A 559 -27.40 53.60 5.84
C VAL A 559 -27.36 55.09 5.54
N THR A 560 -28.36 55.83 6.01
CA THR A 560 -28.32 57.31 6.00
C THR A 560 -27.43 57.80 7.13
N GLY A 561 -26.15 58.00 6.85
CA GLY A 561 -25.25 58.78 7.69
C GLY A 561 -25.46 60.27 7.42
N ASN A 562 -25.98 60.98 8.41
CA ASN A 562 -26.11 62.44 8.38
C ASN A 562 -24.71 63.06 8.48
N ILE A 563 -24.33 63.88 7.51
CA ILE A 563 -23.09 64.66 7.56
C ILE A 563 -23.34 65.88 8.44
N GLY A 564 -22.69 65.91 9.60
CA GLY A 564 -22.58 67.03 10.52
C GLY A 564 -21.25 66.93 11.24
#